data_AF-A0A1C4PJE9-F1
#
_entry.id   AF-A0A1C4PJE9-F1
#
_cell.length_a   1.000
_cell.length_b   1.000
_cell.length_c   1.000
_cell.angle_alpha   90.00
_cell.angle_beta   90.00
_cell.angle_gamma   90.00
#
_symmetry.space_group_name_H-M   'P 1'
#
loop_
_entity.id
_entity.type
_entity.pdbx_description
1 polymer ?
#
loop_
_entity_poly.entity_id
_entity_poly.type
_entity_poly.pdbx_seq_one_letter_code
_entity_poly.pdbx_strand_id
1 'polypeptide(L)'
;METALIAYRPGDAHKVLADLRAALSRCTSFTGPVDMTQGFEHPRPLPDPNLGDEAVEYGIMEKMSDAEGTVRVPFEQLVVRKGSVIAWFQVQSNPGRTVALPMDVVTAQIAKLP
;
A
#
# COMPACT_ATOMS: atom_id res chain seq x y z
N MET A 1 11.16 5.27 1.33
CA MET A 1 10.43 4.25 0.56
C MET A 1 10.83 2.91 1.12
N GLU A 2 9.87 2.10 1.53
CA GLU A 2 10.07 0.71 1.90
C GLU A 2 9.51 -0.20 0.80
N THR A 3 10.07 -1.39 0.67
CA THR A 3 9.58 -2.40 -0.26
C THR A 3 9.65 -3.79 0.37
N ALA A 4 8.66 -4.62 0.05
CA ALA A 4 8.64 -6.03 0.40
C ALA A 4 8.29 -6.87 -0.84
N LEU A 5 8.86 -8.07 -0.92
CA LEU A 5 8.51 -9.07 -1.92
C LEU A 5 8.01 -10.32 -1.22
N ILE A 6 6.84 -10.80 -1.63
CA ILE A 6 6.23 -12.01 -1.08
C ILE A 6 5.90 -12.97 -2.21
N ALA A 7 6.37 -14.21 -2.10
CA ALA A 7 6.05 -15.29 -3.02
C ALA A 7 4.85 -16.09 -2.49
N TYR A 8 3.91 -16.42 -3.38
CA TYR A 8 2.71 -17.18 -3.08
C TYR A 8 2.68 -18.50 -3.87
N ARG A 9 1.79 -19.40 -3.47
CA ARG A 9 1.44 -20.53 -4.33
C ARG A 9 0.73 -20.03 -5.60
N PRO A 10 0.75 -20.80 -6.70
CA PRO A 10 0.01 -20.45 -7.91
C PRO A 10 -1.47 -20.12 -7.59
N GLY A 11 -1.95 -18.98 -8.09
CA GLY A 11 -3.33 -18.51 -7.87
C GLY A 11 -3.56 -17.67 -6.60
N ASP A 12 -2.82 -17.93 -5.52
CA ASP A 12 -3.02 -17.21 -4.24
C ASP A 12 -2.69 -15.71 -4.36
N ALA A 13 -1.66 -15.34 -5.13
CA ALA A 13 -1.28 -13.94 -5.36
C ALA A 13 -2.41 -13.13 -6.04
N HIS A 14 -3.14 -13.73 -6.98
CA HIS A 14 -4.29 -13.09 -7.62
C HIS A 14 -5.40 -12.83 -6.60
N LYS A 15 -5.68 -13.82 -5.73
CA LYS A 15 -6.68 -13.68 -4.67
C LYS A 15 -6.35 -12.53 -3.73
N VAL A 16 -5.08 -12.36 -3.34
CA VAL A 16 -4.66 -11.25 -2.46
C VAL A 16 -5.00 -9.89 -3.04
N LEU A 17 -4.72 -9.64 -4.32
CA LEU A 17 -5.08 -8.35 -4.96
C LEU A 17 -6.60 -8.18 -5.08
N ALA A 18 -7.34 -9.25 -5.40
CA ALA A 18 -8.80 -9.21 -5.46
C ALA A 18 -9.42 -8.88 -4.09
N ASP A 19 -8.95 -9.53 -3.03
CA ASP A 19 -9.37 -9.26 -1.65
C ASP A 19 -9.01 -7.83 -1.23
N LEU A 20 -7.82 -7.34 -1.60
CA LEU A 20 -7.40 -5.97 -1.32
C LEU A 20 -8.32 -4.96 -2.00
N ARG A 21 -8.63 -5.12 -3.29
CA ARG A 21 -9.60 -4.25 -4.00
C ARG A 21 -10.97 -4.26 -3.32
N ALA A 22 -11.45 -5.45 -2.95
CA ALA A 22 -12.72 -5.60 -2.26
C ALA A 22 -12.70 -5.00 -0.84
N ALA A 23 -11.55 -4.99 -0.16
CA ALA A 23 -11.40 -4.33 1.13
C ALA A 23 -11.38 -2.80 0.97
N LEU A 24 -10.65 -2.28 -0.02
CA LEU A 24 -10.57 -0.84 -0.30
C LEU A 24 -11.93 -0.22 -0.69
N SER A 25 -12.88 -0.99 -1.21
CA SER A 25 -14.23 -0.49 -1.53
C SER A 25 -15.13 -0.29 -0.31
N ARG A 26 -14.80 -0.88 0.85
CA ARG A 26 -15.65 -0.90 2.05
C ARG A 26 -14.95 -0.44 3.33
N CYS A 27 -13.63 -0.55 3.40
CA CYS A 27 -12.85 -0.24 4.57
C CYS A 27 -12.72 1.29 4.71
N THR A 28 -13.01 1.81 5.90
CA THR A 28 -12.86 3.25 6.20
C THR A 28 -11.76 3.52 7.22
N SER A 29 -11.48 2.55 8.09
CA SER A 29 -10.36 2.55 9.02
C SER A 29 -10.06 1.15 9.52
N PHE A 30 -8.86 0.94 10.05
CA PHE A 30 -8.45 -0.27 10.77
C PHE A 30 -7.33 0.04 11.75
N THR A 31 -7.02 -0.89 12.65
CA THR A 31 -5.91 -0.77 13.60
C THR A 31 -4.75 -1.65 13.18
N GLY A 32 -3.52 -1.14 13.27
CA GLY A 32 -2.31 -1.88 12.98
C GLY A 32 -2.08 -3.02 13.99
N PRO A 33 -1.52 -4.17 13.55
CA PRO A 33 -1.41 -5.36 14.39
C PRO A 33 -0.30 -5.30 15.46
N VAL A 34 0.61 -4.32 15.39
CA VAL A 34 1.87 -4.36 16.17
C VAL A 34 1.72 -3.80 17.59
N ASP A 35 0.76 -2.90 17.84
CA ASP A 35 0.56 -2.34 19.19
C ASP A 35 -0.87 -1.83 19.47
N MET A 36 -1.80 -1.95 18.53
CA MET A 36 -3.16 -1.40 18.60
C MET A 36 -3.25 0.13 18.83
N THR A 37 -2.12 0.84 18.85
CA THR A 37 -2.04 2.30 19.03
C THR A 37 -1.98 3.04 17.71
N GLN A 38 -1.48 2.37 16.66
CA GLN A 38 -1.47 2.88 15.29
C GLN A 38 -2.81 2.62 14.61
N GLY A 39 -3.52 3.70 14.30
CA GLY A 39 -4.74 3.65 13.48
C GLY A 39 -4.43 3.97 12.03
N PHE A 40 -5.13 3.34 11.10
CA PHE A 40 -5.13 3.72 9.70
C PHE A 40 -6.53 4.17 9.33
N GLU A 41 -6.62 5.33 8.66
CA GLU A 41 -7.88 5.99 8.32
C GLU A 41 -7.90 6.36 6.83
N HIS A 42 -9.10 6.40 6.26
CA HIS A 42 -9.36 6.91 4.91
C HIS A 42 -8.54 6.25 3.79
N PRO A 43 -8.52 4.90 3.70
CA PRO A 43 -7.95 4.25 2.53
C PRO A 43 -8.73 4.69 1.28
N ARG A 44 -8.00 5.10 0.24
CA ARG A 44 -8.59 5.63 -0.99
C ARG A 44 -7.90 5.03 -2.21
N PRO A 45 -8.63 4.26 -3.04
CA PRO A 45 -8.11 3.81 -4.32
C PRO A 45 -7.60 4.97 -5.18
N LEU A 46 -6.48 4.73 -5.84
CA LEU A 46 -5.91 5.59 -6.88
C LEU A 46 -6.15 4.94 -8.25
N PRO A 47 -6.03 5.69 -9.36
CA PRO A 47 -6.09 5.11 -10.70
C PRO A 47 -5.11 3.95 -10.86
N ASP A 48 -5.49 2.92 -11.63
CA ASP A 48 -4.61 1.78 -11.87
C ASP A 48 -3.33 2.23 -12.59
N PRO A 49 -2.14 1.96 -12.04
CA PRO A 49 -0.88 2.38 -12.65
C PRO A 49 -0.48 1.51 -13.85
N ASN A 50 -1.22 0.43 -14.14
CA ASN A 50 -0.97 -0.52 -15.23
C ASN A 50 0.45 -1.13 -15.17
N LEU A 51 0.82 -1.62 -13.98
CA LEU A 51 2.11 -2.23 -13.71
C LEU A 51 1.98 -3.74 -13.42
N GLY A 52 2.98 -4.51 -13.86
CA GLY A 52 2.99 -5.96 -13.70
C GLY A 52 1.84 -6.64 -14.46
N ASP A 53 1.36 -7.76 -13.93
CA ASP A 53 0.14 -8.40 -14.45
C ASP A 53 -1.12 -7.71 -13.89
N GLU A 54 -1.03 -7.25 -12.63
CA GLU A 54 -2.09 -6.54 -11.93
C GLU A 54 -1.47 -5.60 -10.89
N ALA A 55 -2.07 -4.43 -10.69
CA ALA A 55 -1.69 -3.50 -9.65
C ALA A 55 -2.89 -2.98 -8.85
N VAL A 56 -2.60 -2.52 -7.64
CA VAL A 56 -3.51 -1.73 -6.80
C VAL A 56 -2.69 -0.63 -6.16
N GLU A 57 -3.05 0.61 -6.45
CA GLU A 57 -2.48 1.80 -5.83
C GLU A 57 -3.53 2.47 -4.96
N TYR A 58 -3.15 2.92 -3.76
CA TYR A 58 -4.05 3.61 -2.86
C TYR A 58 -3.31 4.53 -1.88
N GLY A 59 -3.98 5.60 -1.49
CA GLY A 59 -3.55 6.45 -0.38
C GLY A 59 -4.17 6.00 0.93
N ILE A 60 -3.49 6.22 2.05
CA ILE A 60 -4.03 5.98 3.39
C ILE A 60 -3.40 6.96 4.39
N MET A 61 -4.12 7.29 5.47
CA MET A 61 -3.57 8.12 6.55
C MET A 61 -3.23 7.23 7.74
N GLU A 62 -1.98 7.25 8.18
CA GLU A 62 -1.62 6.74 9.50
C GLU A 62 -1.95 7.80 10.54
N LYS A 63 -2.66 7.41 11.59
CA LYS A 63 -3.01 8.22 12.73
C LYS A 63 -2.24 7.72 13.94
N MET A 64 -1.38 8.59 14.45
CA MET A 64 -0.67 8.40 15.71
C MET A 64 -1.26 9.34 16.75
N SER A 65 -1.57 8.83 17.93
CA SER A 65 -2.12 9.63 19.03
C SER A 65 -1.38 9.32 20.32
N ASP A 66 -0.96 10.36 21.02
CA ASP A 66 -0.31 10.29 22.32
C ASP A 66 -0.86 11.39 23.25
N ALA A 67 -0.14 11.67 24.35
CA ALA A 67 -0.54 12.70 25.31
C ALA A 67 -0.42 14.14 24.77
N GLU A 68 0.35 14.35 23.70
CA GLU A 68 0.66 15.66 23.11
C GLU A 68 -0.29 16.00 21.96
N GLY A 69 -0.94 14.99 21.37
CA GLY A 69 -2.05 15.16 20.45
C GLY A 69 -2.19 14.04 19.44
N THR A 70 -2.86 14.34 18.33
CA THR A 70 -3.02 13.41 17.21
C THR A 70 -2.32 13.96 15.97
N VAL A 71 -1.40 13.17 15.43
CA VAL A 71 -0.73 13.44 14.16
C VAL A 71 -1.27 12.49 13.09
N ARG A 72 -1.42 13.01 11.87
CA ARG A 72 -1.80 12.24 10.69
C ARG A 72 -0.71 12.30 9.64
N VAL A 73 -0.17 11.15 9.28
CA VAL A 73 0.91 10.98 8.30
C VAL A 73 0.31 10.36 7.04
N PRO A 74 0.44 11.02 5.88
CA PRO A 74 -0.04 10.48 4.61
C PRO A 74 0.92 9.42 4.08
N PHE A 75 0.36 8.28 3.67
CA PHE A 75 1.03 7.19 2.99
C PHE A 75 0.44 6.97 1.60
N GLU A 76 1.30 6.59 0.67
CA GLU A 76 0.91 6.02 -0.62
C GLU A 76 1.48 4.61 -0.73
N GLN A 77 0.61 3.72 -1.19
CA GLN A 77 0.81 2.28 -1.18
C GLN A 77 0.62 1.78 -2.61
N LEU A 78 1.54 0.95 -3.08
CA LEU A 78 1.43 0.27 -4.36
C LEU A 78 1.73 -1.22 -4.19
N VAL A 79 0.77 -2.04 -4.59
CA VAL A 79 0.86 -3.49 -4.58
C VAL A 79 0.79 -3.98 -6.02
N VAL A 80 1.85 -4.64 -6.48
CA VAL A 80 1.97 -5.15 -7.85
C VAL A 80 2.14 -6.66 -7.82
N ARG A 81 1.33 -7.36 -8.61
CA ARG A 81 1.47 -8.79 -8.85
C ARG A 81 2.22 -9.01 -10.16
N LYS A 82 3.21 -9.91 -10.14
CA LYS A 82 3.83 -10.48 -11.34
C LYS A 82 3.97 -11.99 -11.15
N GLY A 83 3.24 -12.77 -11.95
CA GLY A 83 3.08 -14.20 -11.74
C GLY A 83 2.55 -14.52 -10.34
N SER A 84 3.31 -15.32 -9.58
CA SER A 84 3.02 -15.70 -8.18
C SER A 84 3.70 -14.80 -7.14
N VAL A 85 4.35 -13.72 -7.55
CA VAL A 85 5.02 -12.78 -6.65
C VAL A 85 4.19 -11.51 -6.50
N ILE A 86 4.12 -11.00 -5.28
CA ILE A 86 3.62 -9.66 -4.97
C ILE A 86 4.80 -8.81 -4.52
N ALA A 87 5.00 -7.67 -5.18
CA ALA A 87 5.85 -6.60 -4.73
C ALA A 87 4.98 -5.50 -4.11
N TRP A 88 5.35 -5.09 -2.91
CA TRP A 88 4.70 -4.01 -2.19
C TRP A 88 5.69 -2.85 -2.03
N PHE A 89 5.24 -1.64 -2.30
CA PHE A 89 5.98 -0.40 -2.15
C PHE A 89 5.18 0.55 -1.30
N GLN A 90 5.85 1.21 -0.35
CA GLN A 90 5.25 2.27 0.44
C GLN A 90 6.15 3.47 0.60
N VAL A 91 5.53 4.64 0.57
CA VAL A 91 6.16 5.92 0.90
C VAL A 91 5.26 6.70 1.84
N GLN A 92 5.89 7.49 2.70
CA GLN A 92 5.21 8.45 3.56
C GLN A 92 5.76 9.85 3.29
N SER A 93 4.96 10.86 3.60
CA SER A 93 5.40 12.26 3.61
C SER A 93 5.18 12.86 5.00
N ASN A 94 5.70 14.06 5.22
CA ASN A 94 5.43 14.79 6.46
C ASN A 94 3.93 15.14 6.57
N PRO A 95 3.38 15.29 7.79
CA PRO A 95 2.02 15.77 7.98
C PRO A 95 1.72 17.03 7.16
N GLY A 96 0.58 17.04 6.48
CA GLY A 96 0.14 18.17 5.64
C GLY A 96 0.87 18.32 4.29
N ARG A 97 1.72 17.36 3.90
CA ARG A 97 2.36 17.31 2.58
C ARG A 97 1.74 16.24 1.70
N THR A 98 1.78 16.46 0.39
CA THR A 98 1.46 15.40 -0.57
C THR A 98 2.52 14.31 -0.50
N VAL A 99 2.07 13.08 -0.68
CA VAL A 99 2.90 11.89 -0.85
C VAL A 99 2.69 11.38 -2.27
N ALA A 100 3.75 10.87 -2.89
CA ALA A 100 3.70 10.25 -4.21
C ALA A 100 4.86 9.25 -4.33
N LEU A 101 4.60 8.11 -4.96
CA LEU A 101 5.61 7.11 -5.23
C LEU A 101 6.59 7.59 -6.32
N PRO A 102 7.90 7.33 -6.17
CA PRO A 102 8.88 7.56 -7.23
C PRO A 102 8.73 6.49 -8.33
N MET A 103 7.84 6.76 -9.29
CA MET A 103 7.40 5.78 -10.29
C MET A 103 8.52 5.28 -11.21
N ASP A 104 9.55 6.08 -11.44
CA ASP A 104 10.75 5.68 -12.16
C ASP A 104 11.50 4.54 -11.45
N VAL A 105 11.69 4.67 -10.13
CA VAL A 105 12.32 3.65 -9.29
C VAL A 105 11.43 2.42 -9.20
N VAL A 106 10.13 2.59 -8.94
CA VAL A 106 9.14 1.50 -8.87
C VAL A 106 9.15 0.66 -10.14
N THR A 107 9.04 1.31 -11.30
CA THR A 107 9.03 0.64 -12.61
C THR A 107 10.32 -0.15 -12.83
N ALA A 108 11.47 0.45 -12.49
CA ALA A 108 12.77 -0.21 -12.60
C ALA A 108 12.90 -1.44 -11.67
N GLN A 109 12.25 -1.46 -10.51
CA GLN A 109 12.25 -2.63 -9.64
C GLN A 109 11.32 -3.74 -10.16
N ILE A 110 10.12 -3.38 -10.63
CA ILE A 110 9.16 -4.35 -11.18
C ILE A 110 9.73 -5.05 -12.42
N ALA A 111 10.50 -4.35 -13.25
CA ALA A 111 11.16 -4.92 -14.41
C ALA A 111 12.15 -6.06 -14.07
N LYS A 112 12.67 -6.11 -12.83
CA LYS A 112 13.60 -7.15 -12.36
C LYS A 112 12.89 -8.39 -11.81
N LEU A 113 11.59 -8.32 -11.57
CA LEU A 113 10.83 -9.46 -11.10
C LEU A 113 10.75 -10.51 -12.21
N PRO A 114 10.74 -11.81 -11.87
CA PRO A 114 10.61 -12.89 -12.84
C PRO A 114 9.28 -12.84 -13.61
#